data_AF-I2JCU0-F1
#
_entry.id   AF-I2JCU0-F1
#
_cell.length_a   1.000
_cell.length_b   1.000
_cell.length_c   1.000
_cell.angle_alpha   90.00
_cell.angle_beta   90.00
_cell.angle_gamma   90.00
#
_symmetry.space_group_name_H-M   'P 1'
#
loop_
_entity.id
_entity.type
_entity.pdbx_description
1 polymer ?
#
loop_
_entity_poly.entity_id
_entity_poly.type
_entity_poly.pdbx_seq_one_letter_code
_entity_poly.pdbx_strand_id
1 'polypeptide(L)'
;MKFLKKMMQVGLAVFFFSLLATSTVFADTTGGQFVDKDNRKYYIKDDHKAIYWHKIDGKTYYFGDKGEMVVGWQYIEIPGTGYRDDLLDSQPVNEIGLQHKWYYFDKDGVLQEFVGWQQLEAKYSLTVGKKHGEGFEGPEVLKLANYYFDQDHSLKTGWLYDQSNWYYLAKTGSSGKDYLGGERRAGWINDNSTWYYLDPTTAAMQTGWQYLGNKWYYLRSSGAMATGWYLDGSTWYYLDAQNGDMKTGWIYVGNTWYYLRSSGAMVTGWFQVNGKWYYAYSSGALAVNTTVGGYYVNYNGEWVQ
;
A
#
# COMPACT_ATOMS: atom_id res chain seq x y z
N MET A 1 -20.09 -20.23 -41.84
CA MET A 1 -20.94 -20.55 -40.66
C MET A 1 -20.12 -21.43 -39.73
N LYS A 2 -20.03 -21.06 -38.44
CA LYS A 2 -19.34 -21.76 -37.33
C LYS A 2 -17.80 -21.64 -37.31
N PHE A 3 -17.10 -21.26 -36.24
CA PHE A 3 -17.43 -20.65 -34.94
C PHE A 3 -16.09 -20.11 -34.38
N LEU A 4 -16.08 -18.88 -33.86
CA LEU A 4 -14.98 -18.26 -33.12
C LEU A 4 -14.49 -19.18 -31.98
N LYS A 5 -13.17 -19.41 -31.89
CA LYS A 5 -12.54 -20.11 -30.76
C LYS A 5 -11.92 -19.12 -29.78
N LYS A 6 -12.49 -19.12 -28.56
CA LYS A 6 -11.86 -18.93 -27.25
C LYS A 6 -11.08 -17.63 -27.01
N MET A 7 -11.81 -16.57 -26.68
CA MET A 7 -11.40 -15.68 -25.60
C MET A 7 -11.73 -16.37 -24.28
N MET A 8 -10.71 -16.81 -23.56
CA MET A 8 -10.88 -17.43 -22.24
C MET A 8 -10.88 -16.31 -21.19
N GLN A 9 -12.00 -16.23 -20.48
CA GLN A 9 -12.21 -15.41 -19.31
C GLN A 9 -11.07 -15.61 -18.32
N VAL A 10 -10.37 -14.53 -17.96
CA VAL A 10 -9.82 -14.38 -16.62
C VAL A 10 -10.75 -13.39 -15.93
N GLY A 11 -11.90 -13.91 -15.49
CA GLY A 11 -12.64 -13.27 -14.42
C GLY A 11 -11.78 -13.38 -13.17
N LEU A 12 -11.00 -12.33 -12.89
CA LEU A 12 -10.54 -12.11 -11.54
C LEU A 12 -11.81 -11.78 -10.75
N ALA A 13 -12.35 -12.78 -10.07
CA ALA A 13 -13.43 -12.61 -9.12
C ALA A 13 -12.90 -11.71 -7.99
N VAL A 14 -12.98 -10.40 -8.20
CA VAL A 14 -13.01 -9.44 -7.10
C VAL A 14 -14.33 -9.72 -6.41
N PHE A 15 -14.27 -10.54 -5.37
CA PHE A 15 -15.34 -10.62 -4.38
C PHE A 15 -15.45 -9.22 -3.77
N PHE A 16 -16.25 -8.36 -4.41
CA PHE A 16 -16.78 -7.16 -3.78
C PHE A 16 -17.76 -7.66 -2.71
N PHE A 17 -17.25 -7.89 -1.51
CA PHE A 17 -18.03 -7.53 -0.33
C PHE A 17 -18.03 -5.99 -0.29
N SER A 18 -18.83 -5.38 -1.17
CA SER A 18 -19.48 -4.13 -0.81
C SER A 18 -20.46 -4.50 0.30
N LEU A 19 -19.93 -4.62 1.53
CA LEU A 19 -20.76 -4.46 2.70
C LEU A 19 -21.49 -3.14 2.46
N LEU A 20 -22.81 -3.18 2.34
CA LEU A 20 -23.61 -1.96 2.39
C LEU A 20 -23.10 -1.22 3.62
N ALA A 21 -22.39 -0.11 3.41
CA ALA A 21 -22.22 0.88 4.46
C ALA A 21 -23.63 1.42 4.66
N THR A 22 -24.38 0.76 5.54
CA THR A 22 -25.55 1.38 6.13
C THR A 22 -24.98 2.59 6.84
N SER A 23 -25.14 3.78 6.25
CA SER A 23 -24.97 5.04 6.95
C SER A 23 -25.96 4.99 8.11
N THR A 24 -25.52 4.46 9.24
CA THR A 24 -26.29 4.44 10.47
C THR A 24 -26.48 5.89 10.84
N VAL A 25 -27.71 6.36 10.68
CA VAL A 25 -28.11 7.70 11.06
C VAL A 25 -28.16 7.71 12.59
N PHE A 26 -27.14 8.31 13.21
CA PHE A 26 -27.18 8.63 14.64
C PHE A 26 -28.32 9.61 14.91
N ALA A 27 -29.04 9.38 15.99
CA ALA A 27 -29.95 10.39 16.50
C ALA A 27 -29.13 11.56 17.05
N ASP A 28 -29.63 12.78 16.89
CA ASP A 28 -28.98 13.92 17.55
C ASP A 28 -29.16 13.79 19.07
N THR A 29 -28.05 13.84 19.80
CA THR A 29 -27.99 14.05 21.23
C THR A 29 -28.38 15.51 21.52
N THR A 30 -29.54 15.68 22.16
CA THR A 30 -30.07 16.99 22.55
C THR A 30 -30.21 17.13 24.07
N GLY A 31 -30.38 18.37 24.54
CA GLY A 31 -30.69 18.68 25.95
C GLY A 31 -29.47 18.84 26.86
N GLY A 32 -28.26 18.76 26.32
CA GLY A 32 -27.02 19.09 27.02
C GLY A 32 -26.37 20.38 26.52
N GLN A 33 -25.15 20.65 27.00
CA GLN A 33 -24.35 21.82 26.63
C GLN A 33 -22.86 21.52 26.66
N PHE A 34 -22.09 22.22 25.82
CA PHE A 34 -20.64 22.19 25.90
C PHE A 34 -20.14 22.96 27.12
N VAL A 35 -19.16 22.40 27.84
CA VAL A 35 -18.56 22.98 29.04
C VAL A 35 -17.05 22.94 28.93
N ASP A 36 -16.40 24.09 29.07
CA ASP A 36 -14.95 24.21 29.23
C ASP A 36 -14.58 24.14 30.73
N LYS A 37 -13.71 23.18 31.09
CA LYS A 37 -13.24 22.99 32.47
C LYS A 37 -11.86 22.35 32.47
N ASP A 38 -10.96 22.82 33.33
CA ASP A 38 -9.60 22.28 33.50
C ASP A 38 -8.81 22.19 32.18
N ASN A 39 -8.97 23.20 31.31
CA ASN A 39 -8.38 23.26 29.97
C ASN A 39 -8.75 22.05 29.09
N ARG A 40 -9.98 21.55 29.25
CA ARG A 40 -10.63 20.52 28.45
C ARG A 40 -12.04 20.97 28.10
N LYS A 41 -12.60 20.39 27.04
CA LYS A 41 -14.00 20.59 26.64
C LYS A 41 -14.77 19.28 26.78
N TYR A 42 -15.96 19.37 27.35
CA TYR A 42 -16.90 18.28 27.60
C TYR A 42 -18.25 18.63 27.01
N TYR A 43 -19.12 17.65 26.80
CA TYR A 43 -20.55 17.87 26.63
C TYR A 43 -21.29 17.26 27.82
N ILE A 44 -22.08 18.08 28.52
CA ILE A 44 -22.77 17.68 29.76
C ILE A 44 -24.28 17.64 29.50
N LYS A 45 -24.90 16.50 29.82
CA LYS A 45 -26.34 16.28 29.74
C LYS A 45 -26.80 15.60 31.03
N ASP A 46 -27.83 16.15 31.67
CA ASP A 46 -28.41 15.61 32.91
C ASP A 46 -27.34 15.34 33.99
N ASP A 47 -26.42 16.29 34.20
CA ASP A 47 -25.26 16.22 35.11
C ASP A 47 -24.20 15.14 34.79
N HIS A 48 -24.31 14.49 33.63
CA HIS A 48 -23.40 13.44 33.15
C HIS A 48 -22.62 13.87 31.91
N LYS A 49 -21.40 13.35 31.77
CA LYS A 49 -20.57 13.62 30.59
C LYS A 49 -20.94 12.69 29.45
N ALA A 50 -21.03 13.23 28.23
CA ALA A 50 -20.98 12.43 27.02
C ALA A 50 -19.64 11.70 26.92
N ILE A 51 -19.66 10.45 26.49
CA ILE A 51 -18.49 9.60 26.24
C ILE A 51 -18.63 8.94 24.86
N TYR A 52 -17.49 8.63 24.24
CA TYR A 52 -17.42 8.08 22.88
C TYR A 52 -18.12 8.96 21.82
N TRP A 53 -18.81 8.38 20.83
CA TRP A 53 -19.37 9.09 19.68
C TRP A 53 -20.73 9.71 20.00
N HIS A 54 -20.91 10.97 19.59
CA HIS A 54 -22.20 11.65 19.63
C HIS A 54 -22.41 12.50 18.40
N LYS A 55 -23.65 12.57 17.96
CA LYS A 55 -24.10 13.60 17.02
C LYS A 55 -24.80 14.71 17.79
N ILE A 56 -24.36 15.96 17.66
CA ILE A 56 -24.88 17.10 18.41
C ILE A 56 -25.10 18.22 17.40
N ASP A 57 -26.33 18.71 17.29
CA ASP A 57 -26.73 19.76 16.35
C ASP A 57 -26.28 19.48 14.90
N GLY A 58 -26.44 18.23 14.45
CA GLY A 58 -26.09 17.82 13.10
C GLY A 58 -24.60 17.55 12.88
N LYS A 59 -23.74 17.73 13.89
CA LYS A 59 -22.29 17.52 13.80
C LYS A 59 -21.84 16.34 14.65
N THR A 60 -20.83 15.62 14.20
CA THR A 60 -20.32 14.43 14.91
C THR A 60 -19.10 14.78 15.76
N TYR A 61 -19.08 14.30 16.99
CA TYR A 61 -18.03 14.52 18.00
C TYR A 61 -17.59 13.19 18.63
N TYR A 62 -16.40 13.18 19.23
CA TYR A 62 -15.93 12.05 20.03
C TYR A 62 -15.30 12.51 21.34
N PHE A 63 -15.71 11.91 22.46
CA PHE A 63 -15.33 12.34 23.81
C PHE A 63 -14.47 11.31 24.58
N GLY A 64 -14.09 10.19 23.94
CA GLY A 64 -13.33 9.13 24.60
C GLY A 64 -14.05 8.52 25.80
N ASP A 65 -13.32 7.82 26.66
CA ASP A 65 -13.84 7.11 27.84
C ASP A 65 -14.10 8.01 29.06
N LYS A 66 -13.49 9.20 29.10
CA LYS A 66 -13.57 10.16 30.24
C LYS A 66 -14.33 11.45 29.93
N GLY A 67 -14.88 11.55 28.73
CA GLY A 67 -15.68 12.68 28.27
C GLY A 67 -14.88 13.87 27.70
N GLU A 68 -13.56 13.75 27.58
CA GLU A 68 -12.71 14.79 27.01
C GLU A 68 -12.80 14.79 25.47
N MET A 69 -13.33 15.89 24.92
CA MET A 69 -13.49 16.08 23.49
C MET A 69 -12.15 16.01 22.76
N VAL A 70 -12.10 15.23 21.68
CA VAL A 70 -10.91 15.05 20.84
C VAL A 70 -10.78 16.10 19.74
N VAL A 71 -9.56 16.26 19.23
CA VAL A 71 -9.25 17.09 18.05
C VAL A 71 -8.17 16.42 17.20
N GLY A 72 -8.05 16.80 15.93
CA GLY A 72 -7.03 16.31 15.01
C GLY A 72 -7.15 14.83 14.67
N TRP A 73 -6.01 14.17 14.45
CA TRP A 73 -5.96 12.75 14.09
C TRP A 73 -6.29 11.83 15.25
N GLN A 74 -7.25 10.92 15.05
CA GLN A 74 -7.67 9.94 16.05
C GLN A 74 -7.71 8.54 15.45
N TYR A 75 -7.15 7.56 16.15
CA TYR A 75 -7.27 6.13 15.82
C TYR A 75 -8.19 5.47 16.84
N ILE A 76 -9.46 5.35 16.50
CA ILE A 76 -10.55 5.05 17.45
C ILE A 76 -11.53 4.05 16.87
N GLU A 77 -12.31 3.42 17.75
CA GLU A 77 -13.33 2.43 17.39
C GLU A 77 -14.37 3.03 16.44
N ILE A 78 -14.82 2.23 15.47
CA ILE A 78 -15.83 2.63 14.49
C ILE A 78 -17.15 3.04 15.18
N PRO A 79 -17.81 4.12 14.70
CA PRO A 79 -19.13 4.49 15.16
C PRO A 79 -20.21 3.61 14.51
N GLY A 80 -21.45 3.71 14.97
CA GLY A 80 -22.63 3.16 14.27
C GLY A 80 -23.11 1.83 14.80
N THR A 81 -22.46 1.31 15.84
CA THR A 81 -22.74 -0.02 16.36
C THR A 81 -23.73 0.00 17.53
N GLY A 82 -23.92 1.17 18.15
CA GLY A 82 -24.64 1.37 19.40
C GLY A 82 -23.81 1.08 20.64
N TYR A 83 -22.61 0.49 20.51
CA TYR A 83 -21.77 0.11 21.65
C TYR A 83 -20.82 1.22 22.12
N ARG A 84 -20.64 2.25 21.29
CA ARG A 84 -19.78 3.42 21.51
C ARG A 84 -20.47 4.70 21.08
N ASP A 85 -21.79 4.69 21.03
CA ASP A 85 -22.59 5.73 20.39
C ASP A 85 -23.67 6.19 21.38
N ASP A 86 -23.83 7.51 21.51
CA ASP A 86 -24.83 8.17 22.37
C ASP A 86 -24.78 7.76 23.85
N LEU A 87 -23.56 7.59 24.40
CA LEU A 87 -23.33 7.13 25.76
C LEU A 87 -22.99 8.27 26.74
N LEU A 88 -23.54 8.20 27.96
CA LEU A 88 -23.14 9.04 29.08
C LEU A 88 -22.28 8.26 30.08
N ASP A 89 -21.43 8.96 30.85
CA ASP A 89 -20.51 8.36 31.85
C ASP A 89 -21.21 7.64 33.02
N SER A 90 -22.52 7.81 33.18
CA SER A 90 -23.36 7.05 34.11
C SER A 90 -23.82 5.69 33.58
N GLN A 91 -23.69 5.45 32.28
CA GLN A 91 -24.19 4.23 31.64
C GLN A 91 -23.12 3.14 31.59
N PRO A 92 -23.51 1.86 31.68
CA PRO A 92 -22.57 0.76 31.54
C PRO A 92 -22.00 0.69 30.11
N VAL A 93 -20.69 0.48 30.00
CA VAL A 93 -19.99 0.32 28.71
C VAL A 93 -19.71 -1.16 28.47
N ASN A 94 -20.17 -1.70 27.35
CA ASN A 94 -19.96 -3.10 27.00
C ASN A 94 -18.49 -3.37 26.61
N GLU A 95 -17.94 -4.46 27.16
CA GLU A 95 -16.62 -5.00 26.78
C GLU A 95 -16.73 -5.71 25.42
N ILE A 96 -16.52 -4.94 24.35
CA ILE A 96 -16.52 -5.42 22.97
C ILE A 96 -15.30 -4.85 22.25
N GLY A 97 -14.63 -5.69 21.45
CA GLY A 97 -13.49 -5.28 20.62
C GLY A 97 -13.96 -4.82 19.25
N LEU A 98 -14.16 -3.51 19.08
CA LEU A 98 -14.50 -2.94 17.78
C LEU A 98 -13.25 -2.65 16.95
N GLN A 99 -13.41 -2.70 15.63
CA GLN A 99 -12.33 -2.30 14.73
C GLN A 99 -11.98 -0.83 14.95
N HIS A 100 -10.69 -0.52 14.98
CA HIS A 100 -10.21 0.86 15.01
C HIS A 100 -9.92 1.37 13.61
N LYS A 101 -10.24 2.63 13.37
CA LYS A 101 -9.91 3.33 12.13
C LYS A 101 -9.44 4.75 12.41
N TRP A 102 -8.80 5.36 11.42
CA TRP A 102 -8.35 6.74 11.49
C TRP A 102 -9.46 7.70 11.08
N TYR A 103 -9.67 8.72 11.90
CA TYR A 103 -10.58 9.83 11.67
C TYR A 103 -9.86 11.16 11.91
N TYR A 104 -10.42 12.23 11.37
CA TYR A 104 -9.87 13.57 11.50
C TYR A 104 -10.94 14.53 12.06
N PHE A 105 -10.59 15.22 13.14
CA PHE A 105 -11.44 16.21 13.78
C PHE A 105 -10.81 17.59 13.64
N ASP A 106 -11.62 18.62 13.42
CA ASP A 106 -11.11 19.99 13.45
C ASP A 106 -10.76 20.43 14.88
N LYS A 107 -10.26 21.66 15.01
CA LYS A 107 -9.90 22.28 16.29
C LYS A 107 -11.08 22.46 17.25
N ASP A 108 -12.30 22.48 16.73
CA ASP A 108 -13.54 22.63 17.48
C ASP A 108 -14.15 21.26 17.85
N GLY A 109 -13.45 20.17 17.50
CA GLY A 109 -13.81 18.78 17.81
C GLY A 109 -14.84 18.17 16.88
N VAL A 110 -15.13 18.82 15.75
CA VAL A 110 -16.09 18.33 14.77
C VAL A 110 -15.39 17.35 13.82
N LEU A 111 -15.94 16.15 13.69
CA LEU A 111 -15.50 15.17 12.70
C LEU A 111 -15.56 15.80 11.31
N GLN A 112 -14.45 15.76 10.60
CA GLN A 112 -14.44 16.13 9.20
C GLN A 112 -14.94 14.95 8.38
N GLU A 113 -16.13 15.09 7.81
CA GLU A 113 -16.81 14.10 6.96
C GLU A 113 -16.19 14.01 5.55
N PHE A 114 -14.86 13.92 5.49
CA PHE A 114 -14.13 13.85 4.23
C PHE A 114 -14.45 12.57 3.47
N VAL A 115 -14.43 12.68 2.14
CA VAL A 115 -14.53 11.56 1.20
C VAL A 115 -13.56 11.82 0.04
N GLY A 116 -12.82 10.80 -0.36
CA GLY A 116 -11.82 10.90 -1.43
C GLY A 116 -10.52 11.55 -0.99
N TRP A 117 -9.79 12.13 -1.94
CA TRP A 117 -8.46 12.68 -1.71
C TRP A 117 -8.46 13.95 -0.87
N GLN A 118 -7.62 13.99 0.16
CA GLN A 118 -7.37 15.16 1.00
C GLN A 118 -5.87 15.34 1.25
N GLN A 119 -5.43 16.58 1.38
CA GLN A 119 -4.08 16.91 1.82
C GLN A 119 -4.15 17.50 3.23
N LEU A 120 -3.58 16.77 4.19
CA LEU A 120 -3.60 17.11 5.61
C LEU A 120 -2.21 16.98 6.20
N GLU A 121 -2.01 17.46 7.42
CA GLU A 121 -0.77 17.26 8.16
C GLU A 121 -0.45 15.77 8.36
N ALA A 122 0.84 15.46 8.30
CA ALA A 122 1.34 14.13 8.57
C ALA A 122 1.13 13.75 10.04
N LYS A 123 0.91 12.45 10.27
CA LYS A 123 0.68 11.91 11.61
C LYS A 123 2.01 11.70 12.34
N TYR A 124 2.11 12.27 13.54
CA TYR A 124 3.24 12.13 14.46
C TYR A 124 2.71 11.88 15.88
N SER A 125 3.56 11.40 16.77
CA SER A 125 3.20 11.26 18.20
C SER A 125 2.70 12.53 18.86
N LEU A 126 3.02 13.70 18.29
CA LEU A 126 2.62 15.00 18.79
C LEU A 126 1.33 15.53 18.15
N THR A 127 0.81 14.90 17.09
CA THR A 127 -0.39 15.34 16.35
C THR A 127 -1.57 14.37 16.45
N VAL A 128 -1.32 13.16 16.94
CA VAL A 128 -2.33 12.09 17.09
C VAL A 128 -2.83 12.02 18.53
N GLY A 129 -4.13 11.72 18.71
CA GLY A 129 -4.72 11.37 20.00
C GLY A 129 -4.98 12.57 20.91
N LYS A 130 -4.92 13.79 20.37
CA LYS A 130 -5.02 15.03 21.15
C LYS A 130 -6.44 15.33 21.62
N LYS A 131 -6.53 15.97 22.77
CA LYS A 131 -7.77 16.51 23.34
C LYS A 131 -7.83 18.02 23.17
N HIS A 132 -9.03 18.57 23.08
CA HIS A 132 -9.23 20.01 23.04
C HIS A 132 -8.58 20.66 24.27
N GLY A 133 -7.80 21.72 24.05
CA GLY A 133 -7.02 22.43 25.07
C GLY A 133 -5.62 21.88 25.31
N GLU A 134 -5.25 20.73 24.75
CA GLU A 134 -3.85 20.29 24.72
C GLU A 134 -3.04 21.14 23.73
N GLY A 135 -1.87 21.60 24.17
CA GLY A 135 -0.94 22.33 23.31
C GLY A 135 -0.47 21.47 22.14
N PHE A 136 -0.43 22.08 20.95
CA PHE A 136 0.14 21.47 19.75
C PHE A 136 1.64 21.74 19.72
N GLU A 137 2.44 20.76 20.16
CA GLU A 137 3.89 20.77 19.93
C GLU A 137 4.18 20.15 18.56
N GLY A 138 3.75 20.83 17.49
CA GLY A 138 4.05 20.39 16.13
C GLY A 138 5.54 20.48 15.80
N PRO A 139 6.02 19.76 14.77
CA PRO A 139 7.35 20.04 14.23
C PRO A 139 7.43 21.51 13.78
N GLU A 140 8.62 22.14 13.89
CA GLU A 140 8.86 23.52 13.44
C GLU A 140 8.39 23.77 11.99
N VAL A 141 8.35 22.71 11.18
CA VAL A 141 7.80 22.72 9.82
C VAL A 141 6.70 21.67 9.70
N LEU A 142 5.47 22.14 9.44
CA LEU A 142 4.33 21.28 9.10
C LEU A 142 4.62 20.52 7.81
N LYS A 143 4.62 19.19 7.90
CA LYS A 143 4.68 18.31 6.73
C LYS A 143 3.28 17.88 6.36
N LEU A 144 2.93 18.00 5.08
CA LEU A 144 1.66 17.54 4.54
C LEU A 144 1.82 16.19 3.85
N ALA A 145 0.77 15.38 3.91
CA ALA A 145 0.64 14.12 3.18
C ALA A 145 -0.71 14.06 2.47
N ASN A 146 -0.78 13.25 1.42
CA ASN A 146 -2.02 12.97 0.71
C ASN A 146 -2.66 11.71 1.29
N TYR A 147 -3.95 11.80 1.55
CA TYR A 147 -4.79 10.80 2.20
C TYR A 147 -6.03 10.54 1.35
N TYR A 148 -6.62 9.37 1.51
CA TYR A 148 -7.90 9.04 0.89
C TYR A 148 -8.88 8.58 1.95
N PHE A 149 -10.06 9.18 1.99
CA PHE A 149 -11.13 8.83 2.91
C PHE A 149 -12.21 8.01 2.21
N ASP A 150 -12.62 6.90 2.83
CA ASP A 150 -13.76 6.10 2.38
C ASP A 150 -15.09 6.80 2.73
N GLN A 151 -16.22 6.27 2.26
CA GLN A 151 -17.55 6.89 2.43
C GLN A 151 -18.00 6.97 3.90
N ASP A 152 -17.39 6.20 4.79
CA ASP A 152 -17.64 6.23 6.23
C ASP A 152 -16.76 7.25 6.97
N HIS A 153 -16.13 8.17 6.23
CA HIS A 153 -15.24 9.23 6.72
C HIS A 153 -13.98 8.72 7.43
N SER A 154 -13.69 7.42 7.28
CA SER A 154 -12.48 6.81 7.79
C SER A 154 -11.38 6.78 6.74
N LEU A 155 -10.13 6.80 7.20
CA LEU A 155 -8.98 6.76 6.31
C LEU A 155 -8.82 5.37 5.68
N LYS A 156 -8.64 5.36 4.35
CA LYS A 156 -8.29 4.17 3.60
C LYS A 156 -6.82 3.80 3.78
N THR A 157 -6.53 2.50 3.81
CA THR A 157 -5.16 1.97 3.81
C THR A 157 -4.98 0.85 2.78
N GLY A 158 -3.74 0.57 2.38
CA GLY A 158 -3.42 -0.44 1.37
C GLY A 158 -3.69 0.01 -0.06
N TRP A 159 -4.03 -0.94 -0.92
CA TRP A 159 -4.26 -0.70 -2.34
C TRP A 159 -5.56 0.07 -2.60
N LEU A 160 -5.46 1.12 -3.41
CA LEU A 160 -6.57 1.93 -3.89
C LEU A 160 -6.53 1.96 -5.42
N TYR A 161 -7.63 1.58 -6.06
CA TYR A 161 -7.83 1.87 -7.48
C TYR A 161 -8.70 3.12 -7.62
N ASP A 162 -8.15 4.16 -8.20
CA ASP A 162 -8.85 5.43 -8.43
C ASP A 162 -8.31 6.10 -9.71
N GLN A 163 -9.14 6.88 -10.40
CA GLN A 163 -8.73 7.60 -11.62
C GLN A 163 -7.95 6.73 -12.63
N SER A 164 -8.42 5.49 -12.82
CA SER A 164 -7.81 4.47 -13.69
C SER A 164 -6.40 3.98 -13.29
N ASN A 165 -5.93 4.31 -12.09
CA ASN A 165 -4.60 3.94 -11.60
C ASN A 165 -4.66 3.24 -10.24
N TRP A 166 -3.65 2.42 -9.96
CA TRP A 166 -3.43 1.86 -8.63
C TRP A 166 -2.51 2.76 -7.83
N TYR A 167 -2.87 3.02 -6.57
CA TYR A 167 -2.09 3.72 -5.57
C TYR A 167 -1.93 2.82 -4.35
N TYR A 168 -0.86 3.05 -3.59
CA TYR A 168 -0.66 2.39 -2.31
C TYR A 168 -0.68 3.42 -1.18
N LEU A 169 -1.58 3.23 -0.24
CA LEU A 169 -1.72 4.01 0.98
C LEU A 169 -1.07 3.20 2.11
N ALA A 170 -0.25 3.83 2.95
CA ALA A 170 0.46 3.15 4.03
C ALA A 170 -0.49 2.28 4.86
N LYS A 171 -0.13 1.04 5.16
CA LYS A 171 -0.90 0.23 6.11
C LYS A 171 -0.76 0.80 7.51
N THR A 172 -1.83 0.68 8.31
CA THR A 172 -1.76 1.10 9.71
C THR A 172 -0.71 0.28 10.45
N GLY A 173 0.18 0.97 11.13
CA GLY A 173 1.22 0.37 11.96
C GLY A 173 1.97 1.42 12.76
N SER A 174 2.76 0.98 13.73
CA SER A 174 3.66 1.84 14.49
C SER A 174 5.10 1.45 14.20
N SER A 175 5.93 2.44 13.85
CA SER A 175 7.38 2.26 13.68
C SER A 175 8.10 3.31 14.51
N GLY A 176 8.53 2.94 15.72
CA GLY A 176 9.14 3.88 16.65
C GLY A 176 8.15 4.95 17.12
N LYS A 177 8.43 6.23 16.83
CA LYS A 177 7.58 7.37 17.21
C LYS A 177 6.55 7.76 16.14
N ASP A 178 6.59 7.10 14.98
CA ASP A 178 5.75 7.44 13.83
C ASP A 178 4.50 6.55 13.80
N TYR A 179 3.35 7.21 13.67
CA TYR A 179 2.06 6.58 13.39
C TYR A 179 1.89 6.48 11.87
N LEU A 180 2.10 5.30 11.32
CA LEU A 180 1.90 5.04 9.89
C LEU A 180 0.44 4.67 9.64
N GLY A 181 -0.14 5.17 8.56
CA GLY A 181 -1.47 4.77 8.11
C GLY A 181 -2.07 5.74 7.10
N GLY A 182 -2.37 5.26 5.90
CA GLY A 182 -3.11 5.99 4.88
C GLY A 182 -2.31 7.03 4.08
N GLU A 183 -1.05 7.33 4.42
CA GLU A 183 -0.23 8.22 3.60
C GLU A 183 -0.01 7.61 2.20
N ARG A 184 -0.27 8.38 1.14
CA ARG A 184 0.04 7.97 -0.23
C ARG A 184 1.55 7.77 -0.40
N ARG A 185 1.94 6.55 -0.76
CA ARG A 185 3.34 6.14 -0.93
C ARG A 185 3.83 6.41 -2.36
N ALA A 186 5.14 6.50 -2.52
CA ALA A 186 5.83 6.66 -3.79
C ALA A 186 7.14 5.86 -3.80
N GLY A 187 7.68 5.55 -4.97
CA GLY A 187 8.88 4.73 -5.13
C GLY A 187 8.63 3.24 -4.86
N TRP A 188 9.69 2.53 -4.46
CA TRP A 188 9.62 1.12 -4.13
C TRP A 188 8.82 0.90 -2.84
N ILE A 189 7.86 -0.02 -2.89
CA ILE A 189 7.13 -0.52 -1.72
C ILE A 189 7.18 -2.05 -1.71
N ASN A 190 7.25 -2.62 -0.51
CA ASN A 190 7.08 -4.05 -0.30
C ASN A 190 5.74 -4.26 0.40
N ASP A 191 4.87 -5.03 -0.23
CA ASP A 191 3.60 -5.47 0.34
C ASP A 191 3.58 -7.00 0.38
N ASN A 192 3.59 -7.56 1.59
CA ASN A 192 3.58 -9.00 1.85
C ASN A 192 4.62 -9.77 1.01
N SER A 193 5.89 -9.36 1.10
CA SER A 193 7.03 -9.94 0.40
C SER A 193 7.04 -9.74 -1.13
N THR A 194 6.10 -8.97 -1.68
CA THR A 194 6.06 -8.62 -3.09
C THR A 194 6.45 -7.15 -3.28
N TRP A 195 7.39 -6.89 -4.17
CA TRP A 195 7.82 -5.53 -4.50
C TRP A 195 6.99 -4.93 -5.62
N TYR A 196 6.66 -3.66 -5.47
CA TYR A 196 6.00 -2.82 -6.48
C TYR A 196 6.74 -1.50 -6.57
N TYR A 197 6.59 -0.82 -7.71
CA TYR A 197 7.14 0.52 -7.89
C TYR A 197 6.00 1.49 -8.19
N LEU A 198 5.97 2.59 -7.44
CA LEU A 198 5.04 3.69 -7.60
C LEU A 198 5.80 4.88 -8.17
N ASP A 199 5.26 5.52 -9.19
CA ASP A 199 5.88 6.68 -9.81
C ASP A 199 6.16 7.78 -8.76
N PRO A 200 7.40 8.33 -8.68
CA PRO A 200 7.74 9.30 -7.65
C PRO A 200 6.93 10.61 -7.67
N THR A 201 6.36 10.97 -8.83
CA THR A 201 5.64 12.24 -9.02
C THR A 201 4.14 12.07 -8.82
N THR A 202 3.56 11.07 -9.48
CA THR A 202 2.12 10.81 -9.52
C THR A 202 1.67 9.78 -8.50
N ALA A 203 2.58 8.99 -7.94
CA ALA A 203 2.33 7.83 -7.08
C ALA A 203 1.56 6.67 -7.76
N ALA A 204 1.34 6.72 -9.08
CA ALA A 204 0.69 5.64 -9.80
C ALA A 204 1.60 4.41 -9.89
N MET A 205 1.04 3.23 -9.62
CA MET A 205 1.73 1.95 -9.72
C MET A 205 2.17 1.69 -11.16
N GLN A 206 3.45 1.37 -11.32
CA GLN A 206 4.05 1.09 -12.61
C GLN A 206 3.92 -0.39 -12.99
N THR A 207 3.91 -0.65 -14.30
CA THR A 207 3.92 -2.00 -14.89
C THR A 207 4.91 -2.02 -16.06
N GLY A 208 5.26 -3.21 -16.55
CA GLY A 208 6.20 -3.41 -17.66
C GLY A 208 7.67 -3.20 -17.28
N TRP A 209 8.51 -3.02 -18.29
CA TRP A 209 9.94 -2.75 -18.12
C TRP A 209 10.17 -1.34 -17.59
N GLN A 210 10.97 -1.23 -16.53
CA GLN A 210 11.30 0.02 -15.85
C GLN A 210 12.81 0.17 -15.70
N TYR A 211 13.36 1.31 -16.12
CA TYR A 211 14.77 1.64 -15.95
C TYR A 211 14.95 2.57 -14.75
N LEU A 212 15.40 2.02 -13.63
CA LEU A 212 15.42 2.67 -12.32
C LEU A 212 16.82 2.56 -11.73
N GLY A 213 17.43 3.69 -11.35
CA GLY A 213 18.74 3.68 -10.69
C GLY A 213 19.83 2.94 -11.48
N ASN A 214 19.87 3.12 -12.80
CA ASN A 214 20.78 2.44 -13.73
C ASN A 214 20.60 0.91 -13.84
N LYS A 215 19.42 0.40 -13.48
CA LYS A 215 19.08 -1.02 -13.56
C LYS A 215 17.72 -1.19 -14.23
N TRP A 216 17.56 -2.29 -14.96
CA TRP A 216 16.27 -2.69 -15.53
C TRP A 216 15.53 -3.62 -14.59
N TYR A 217 14.23 -3.39 -14.42
CA TYR A 217 13.32 -4.24 -13.68
C TYR A 217 12.11 -4.55 -14.56
N TYR A 218 11.48 -5.69 -14.35
CA TYR A 218 10.20 -5.98 -14.97
C TYR A 218 9.11 -6.07 -13.90
N LEU A 219 8.11 -5.22 -14.03
CA LEU A 219 6.90 -5.25 -13.21
C LEU A 219 5.81 -5.95 -14.02
N ARG A 220 5.21 -7.00 -13.48
CA ARG A 220 4.13 -7.74 -14.14
C ARG A 220 2.92 -6.83 -14.35
N SER A 221 1.91 -7.29 -15.10
CA SER A 221 0.67 -6.54 -15.31
C SER A 221 -0.08 -6.22 -14.00
N SER A 222 0.14 -7.00 -12.94
CA SER A 222 -0.34 -6.72 -11.58
C SER A 222 0.51 -5.69 -10.81
N GLY A 223 1.59 -5.18 -11.40
CA GLY A 223 2.61 -4.35 -10.76
C GLY A 223 3.66 -5.11 -9.96
N ALA A 224 3.45 -6.40 -9.70
CA ALA A 224 4.40 -7.22 -8.94
C ALA A 224 5.73 -7.36 -9.69
N MET A 225 6.84 -7.03 -9.02
CA MET A 225 8.19 -7.18 -9.55
C MET A 225 8.49 -8.66 -9.83
N ALA A 226 8.94 -8.95 -11.05
CA ALA A 226 9.40 -10.29 -11.41
C ALA A 226 10.85 -10.53 -10.97
N THR A 227 11.14 -11.78 -10.63
CA THR A 227 12.48 -12.29 -10.34
C THR A 227 12.67 -13.61 -11.09
N GLY A 228 13.92 -14.02 -11.28
CA GLY A 228 14.29 -15.23 -12.00
C GLY A 228 14.08 -15.13 -13.52
N TRP A 229 13.88 -16.28 -14.17
CA TRP A 229 13.65 -16.36 -15.61
C TRP A 229 12.30 -15.74 -15.99
N TYR A 230 12.32 -14.83 -16.96
CA TYR A 230 11.15 -14.17 -17.50
C TYR A 230 11.16 -14.24 -19.04
N LEU A 231 10.04 -14.68 -19.62
CA LEU A 231 9.84 -14.75 -21.06
C LEU A 231 8.96 -13.57 -21.51
N ASP A 232 9.54 -12.68 -22.31
CA ASP A 232 8.83 -11.56 -22.94
C ASP A 232 8.74 -11.82 -24.45
N GLY A 233 7.51 -12.05 -24.94
CA GLY A 233 7.27 -12.55 -26.29
C GLY A 233 7.99 -13.89 -26.51
N SER A 234 9.04 -13.88 -27.34
CA SER A 234 9.88 -15.04 -27.65
C SER A 234 11.28 -14.97 -27.02
N THR A 235 11.56 -13.96 -26.19
CA THR A 235 12.90 -13.68 -25.67
C THR A 235 12.96 -13.92 -24.17
N TRP A 236 13.91 -14.74 -23.73
CA TRP A 236 14.17 -14.96 -22.31
C TRP A 236 15.10 -13.89 -21.73
N TYR A 237 14.81 -13.50 -20.49
CA TYR A 237 15.59 -12.61 -19.65
C TYR A 237 15.78 -13.25 -18.28
N TYR A 238 16.84 -12.89 -17.57
CA TYR A 238 17.01 -13.26 -16.18
C TYR A 238 17.02 -12.01 -15.30
N LEU A 239 16.09 -11.96 -14.36
CA LEU A 239 15.97 -10.95 -13.34
C LEU A 239 16.58 -11.52 -12.06
N ASP A 240 17.39 -10.73 -11.34
CA ASP A 240 18.03 -11.18 -10.11
C ASP A 240 17.01 -11.79 -9.13
N ALA A 241 17.34 -12.95 -8.56
CA ALA A 241 16.41 -13.70 -7.71
C ALA A 241 16.06 -12.96 -6.40
N GLN A 242 16.95 -12.09 -5.91
CA GLN A 242 16.75 -11.36 -4.67
C GLN A 242 16.28 -9.93 -4.93
N ASN A 243 16.93 -9.25 -5.86
CA ASN A 243 16.76 -7.81 -6.06
C ASN A 243 15.96 -7.46 -7.32
N GLY A 244 15.67 -8.42 -8.20
CA GLY A 244 14.87 -8.22 -9.42
C GLY A 244 15.56 -7.47 -10.56
N ASP A 245 16.81 -7.04 -10.41
CA ASP A 245 17.51 -6.33 -11.48
C ASP A 245 17.91 -7.28 -12.62
N MET A 246 17.62 -6.88 -13.86
CA MET A 246 17.96 -7.64 -15.05
C MET A 246 19.47 -7.83 -15.18
N LYS A 247 19.88 -9.09 -15.37
CA LYS A 247 21.27 -9.43 -15.60
C LYS A 247 21.65 -9.32 -17.07
N THR A 248 22.95 -9.14 -17.30
CA THR A 248 23.59 -9.17 -18.61
C THR A 248 24.90 -9.94 -18.49
N GLY A 249 25.43 -10.41 -19.61
CA GLY A 249 26.66 -11.21 -19.64
C GLY A 249 26.47 -12.64 -19.15
N TRP A 250 27.54 -13.24 -18.63
CA TRP A 250 27.54 -14.60 -18.12
C TRP A 250 26.79 -14.68 -16.79
N ILE A 251 25.86 -15.63 -16.68
CA ILE A 251 25.16 -15.95 -15.43
C ILE A 251 25.23 -17.46 -15.17
N TYR A 252 25.29 -17.83 -13.89
CA TYR A 252 25.31 -19.23 -13.46
C TYR A 252 24.09 -19.49 -12.56
N VAL A 253 23.18 -20.33 -13.03
CA VAL A 253 21.89 -20.59 -12.38
C VAL A 253 21.63 -22.09 -12.37
N GLY A 254 21.40 -22.67 -11.18
CA GLY A 254 21.06 -24.10 -11.06
C GLY A 254 22.10 -25.02 -11.72
N ASN A 255 23.38 -24.76 -11.44
CA ASN A 255 24.53 -25.51 -11.99
C ASN A 255 24.72 -25.40 -13.51
N THR A 256 24.10 -24.43 -14.17
CA THR A 256 24.19 -24.24 -15.62
C THR A 256 24.61 -22.80 -15.94
N TRP A 257 25.53 -22.64 -16.89
CA TRP A 257 25.91 -21.33 -17.44
C TRP A 257 24.97 -20.91 -18.56
N TYR A 258 24.65 -19.62 -18.59
CA TYR A 258 23.89 -18.96 -19.64
C TYR A 258 24.60 -17.65 -20.00
N TYR A 259 24.32 -17.15 -21.20
CA TYR A 259 24.80 -15.84 -21.63
C TYR A 259 23.63 -14.95 -22.05
N LEU A 260 23.59 -13.75 -21.46
CA LEU A 260 22.64 -12.70 -21.78
C LEU A 260 23.34 -11.58 -22.53
N ARG A 261 22.75 -11.10 -23.63
CA ARG A 261 23.27 -9.94 -24.38
C ARG A 261 23.27 -8.69 -23.51
N SER A 262 23.88 -7.61 -24.00
CA SER A 262 23.80 -6.29 -23.34
C SER A 262 22.37 -5.78 -23.17
N SER A 263 21.44 -6.22 -24.03
CA SER A 263 20.01 -5.98 -23.91
C SER A 263 19.31 -6.86 -22.87
N GLY A 264 20.00 -7.81 -22.24
CA GLY A 264 19.45 -8.81 -21.34
C GLY A 264 18.88 -10.06 -22.02
N ALA A 265 18.73 -10.04 -23.35
CA ALA A 265 18.19 -11.17 -24.10
C ALA A 265 19.11 -12.40 -24.01
N MET A 266 18.56 -13.54 -23.62
CA MET A 266 19.26 -14.82 -23.57
C MET A 266 19.67 -15.30 -24.95
N VAL A 267 20.90 -15.81 -25.05
CA VAL A 267 21.46 -16.32 -26.30
C VAL A 267 21.22 -17.82 -26.43
N THR A 268 20.96 -18.26 -27.66
CA THR A 268 20.94 -19.65 -28.10
C THR A 268 21.77 -19.79 -29.39
N GLY A 269 22.18 -21.02 -29.72
CA GLY A 269 23.06 -21.31 -30.85
C GLY A 269 24.51 -20.91 -30.61
N TRP A 270 25.27 -20.79 -31.71
CA TRP A 270 26.66 -20.33 -31.68
C TRP A 270 26.74 -18.82 -31.47
N PHE A 271 27.60 -18.38 -30.56
CA PHE A 271 27.85 -16.96 -30.29
C PHE A 271 29.31 -16.72 -29.87
N GLN A 272 29.75 -15.47 -29.98
CA GLN A 272 31.13 -15.08 -29.66
C GLN A 272 31.17 -14.10 -28.50
N VAL A 273 32.09 -14.31 -27.56
CA VAL A 273 32.40 -13.40 -26.45
C VAL A 273 33.92 -13.23 -26.38
N ASN A 274 34.41 -11.99 -26.48
CA ASN A 274 35.85 -11.66 -26.44
C ASN A 274 36.70 -12.52 -27.39
N GLY A 275 36.23 -12.73 -28.63
CA GLY A 275 36.94 -13.48 -29.65
C GLY A 275 36.79 -15.00 -29.57
N LYS A 276 36.22 -15.55 -28.48
CA LYS A 276 36.01 -16.99 -28.31
C LYS A 276 34.58 -17.40 -28.66
N TRP A 277 34.42 -18.55 -29.31
CA TRP A 277 33.11 -19.10 -29.67
C TRP A 277 32.58 -20.03 -28.59
N TYR A 278 31.28 -19.97 -28.39
CA TYR A 278 30.51 -20.76 -27.44
C TYR A 278 29.21 -21.23 -28.10
N TYR A 279 28.63 -22.30 -27.59
CA TYR A 279 27.33 -22.79 -28.03
C TYR A 279 26.36 -22.91 -26.87
N ALA A 280 25.18 -22.29 -27.00
CA ALA A 280 24.07 -22.47 -26.07
C ALA A 280 22.96 -23.32 -26.73
N TYR A 281 22.45 -24.32 -26.03
CA TYR A 281 21.30 -25.10 -26.50
C TYR A 281 20.05 -24.24 -26.62
N SER A 282 18.94 -24.79 -27.16
CA SER A 282 17.66 -24.07 -27.25
C SER A 282 17.11 -23.61 -25.89
N SER A 283 17.49 -24.29 -24.80
CA SER A 283 17.21 -23.88 -23.42
C SER A 283 18.08 -22.72 -22.92
N GLY A 284 19.07 -22.28 -23.70
CA GLY A 284 20.10 -21.31 -23.29
C GLY A 284 21.27 -21.91 -22.52
N ALA A 285 21.19 -23.18 -22.13
CA ALA A 285 22.25 -23.86 -21.39
C ALA A 285 23.54 -23.94 -22.22
N LEU A 286 24.66 -23.50 -21.65
CA LEU A 286 25.97 -23.58 -22.27
C LEU A 286 26.40 -25.05 -22.44
N ALA A 287 26.85 -25.41 -23.65
CA ALA A 287 27.52 -26.68 -23.90
C ALA A 287 28.94 -26.64 -23.34
N VAL A 288 29.33 -27.63 -22.54
CA VAL A 288 30.66 -27.77 -21.95
C VAL A 288 31.16 -29.22 -22.08
N ASN A 289 32.47 -29.41 -22.29
CA ASN A 289 33.12 -30.73 -22.43
C ASN A 289 32.39 -31.69 -23.38
N THR A 290 32.01 -31.20 -24.56
CA THR A 290 31.20 -31.97 -25.50
C THR A 290 31.46 -31.54 -26.95
N THR A 291 30.86 -32.26 -27.90
CA THR A 291 30.92 -31.93 -29.33
C THR A 291 29.56 -31.47 -29.83
N VAL A 292 29.50 -30.31 -30.46
CA VAL A 292 28.28 -29.75 -31.08
C VAL A 292 28.51 -29.60 -32.57
N GLY A 293 27.78 -30.35 -33.40
CA GLY A 293 27.89 -30.24 -34.86
C GLY A 293 29.30 -30.51 -35.41
N GLY A 294 30.09 -31.34 -34.73
CA GLY A 294 31.49 -31.64 -35.09
C GLY A 294 32.54 -30.73 -34.45
N TYR A 295 32.14 -29.70 -33.70
CA TYR A 295 33.04 -28.78 -33.02
C TYR A 295 33.13 -29.11 -31.53
N TYR A 296 34.34 -29.39 -31.03
CA TYR A 296 34.56 -29.67 -29.63
C TYR A 296 34.63 -28.38 -28.79
N VAL A 297 33.88 -28.33 -27.70
CA VAL A 297 33.93 -27.24 -26.71
C VAL A 297 34.49 -27.77 -25.38
N ASN A 298 35.44 -27.03 -24.79
CA ASN A 298 36.14 -27.43 -23.57
C ASN A 298 35.29 -27.23 -22.30
N TYR A 299 35.90 -27.35 -21.11
CA TYR A 299 35.21 -27.25 -19.83
C TYR A 299 34.66 -25.84 -19.52
N ASN A 300 35.18 -24.82 -20.19
CA ASN A 300 34.65 -23.44 -20.16
C ASN A 300 33.58 -23.20 -21.25
N GLY A 301 33.28 -24.21 -22.08
CA GLY A 301 32.39 -24.10 -23.23
C GLY A 301 33.00 -23.39 -24.44
N GLU A 302 34.31 -23.15 -24.42
CA GLU A 302 35.03 -22.49 -25.51
C GLU A 302 35.29 -23.50 -26.63
N TRP A 303 34.97 -23.15 -27.88
CA TRP A 303 35.35 -23.93 -29.05
C TRP A 303 36.87 -24.01 -29.16
N VAL A 304 37.39 -25.24 -29.27
CA VAL A 304 38.79 -25.53 -29.52
C VAL A 304 38.91 -26.12 -30.92
N GLN A 305 39.84 -25.55 -31.69
CA GLN A 305 40.18 -26.02 -33.04
C GLN A 305 41.09 -27.24 -33.00
#